data_AF-A0A838E220-F1
#
_entry.id   AF-A0A838E220-F1
#
_cell.length_a   1.000
_cell.length_b   1.000
_cell.length_c   1.000
_cell.angle_alpha   90.00
_cell.angle_beta   90.00
_cell.angle_gamma   90.00
#
_symmetry.space_group_name_H-M   'P 1'
#
loop_
_entity.id
_entity.type
_entity.pdbx_description
1 polymer ?
#
loop_
_entity_poly.entity_id
_entity_poly.type
_entity_poly.pdbx_seq_one_letter_code
_entity_poly.pdbx_strand_id
1 'polypeptide(L)'
;MDVSDMTSRHKQLLRCFAYLPQQILSLHEIDNATEYVLHSLCHEGGFNLSKAAYFVDNPDFDCLKGVAGFNGDEEVQTCENVLANKEYFDQHIKNCAFSNKVREINESSIRKSDKSIEETVKRLAELLEIEDPSHYTLTIKHNNFGLVIYEHKASSEEENHEKQKDLLTGLALLGFCPIS
;
A
#
# COMPACT_ATOMS: atom_id res chain seq x y z
N MET A 1 22.09 10.85 19.96
CA MET A 1 20.68 10.47 20.17
C MET A 1 20.70 9.18 20.97
N ASP A 2 20.17 9.24 22.18
CA ASP A 2 20.14 8.11 23.10
C ASP A 2 19.08 7.11 22.62
N VAL A 3 19.47 5.86 22.34
CA VAL A 3 18.58 4.82 21.76
C VAL A 3 17.52 4.37 22.78
N SER A 4 17.68 4.78 24.04
CA SER A 4 16.83 4.43 25.17
C SER A 4 15.43 5.06 25.14
N ASP A 5 15.24 6.20 24.45
CA ASP A 5 13.98 6.98 24.48
C ASP A 5 13.14 6.84 23.19
N MET A 6 13.45 5.85 22.36
CA MET A 6 12.64 5.51 21.19
C MET A 6 11.31 4.88 21.61
N THR A 7 10.19 5.54 21.29
CA THR A 7 8.84 5.05 21.52
C THR A 7 8.65 3.65 20.93
N SER A 8 7.85 2.80 21.60
CA SER A 8 7.60 1.40 21.19
C SER A 8 7.19 1.29 19.71
N ARG A 9 6.41 2.26 19.24
CA ARG A 9 5.94 2.37 17.85
C ARG A 9 7.06 2.67 16.85
N HIS A 10 7.97 3.60 17.14
CA HIS A 10 9.13 3.87 16.27
C HIS A 10 10.02 2.62 16.11
N LYS A 11 10.16 1.83 17.18
CA LYS A 11 10.88 0.55 17.10
C LYS A 11 10.17 -0.46 16.19
N GLN A 12 8.84 -0.47 16.15
CA GLN A 12 8.06 -1.33 15.25
C GLN A 12 8.20 -0.88 13.79
N LEU A 13 8.08 0.42 13.50
CA LEU A 13 8.30 0.97 12.16
C LEU A 13 9.71 0.69 11.64
N LEU A 14 10.74 0.91 12.46
CA LEU A 14 12.12 0.58 12.07
C LEU A 14 12.32 -0.91 11.80
N ARG A 15 11.68 -1.80 12.57
CA ARG A 15 11.71 -3.24 12.28
C ARG A 15 11.04 -3.51 10.93
N CYS A 16 9.86 -2.94 10.69
CA CYS A 16 9.15 -3.09 9.42
C CYS A 16 10.06 -2.68 8.24
N PHE A 17 10.68 -1.50 8.31
CA PHE A 17 11.60 -1.03 7.26
C PHE A 17 12.91 -1.81 7.14
N ALA A 18 13.45 -2.33 8.25
CA ALA A 18 14.67 -3.13 8.20
C ALA A 18 14.44 -4.48 7.52
N TYR A 19 13.27 -5.09 7.71
CA TYR A 19 12.97 -6.41 7.18
C TYR A 19 12.31 -6.39 5.81
N LEU A 20 11.48 -5.39 5.49
CA LEU A 20 10.71 -5.35 4.24
C LEU A 20 11.57 -5.51 2.97
N PRO A 21 12.71 -4.81 2.80
CA PRO A 21 13.55 -5.02 1.62
C PRO A 21 14.08 -6.45 1.49
N GLN A 22 14.48 -7.07 2.60
CA GLN A 22 14.93 -8.47 2.61
C GLN A 22 13.78 -9.42 2.25
N GLN A 23 12.58 -9.10 2.72
CA GLN A 23 11.37 -9.86 2.40
C GLN A 23 11.00 -9.69 0.93
N ILE A 24 11.00 -8.49 0.37
CA ILE A 24 10.77 -8.26 -1.07
C ILE A 24 11.72 -9.10 -1.93
N LEU A 25 12.99 -9.19 -1.54
CA LEU A 25 13.97 -10.04 -2.24
C LEU A 25 13.69 -11.54 -2.09
N SER A 26 13.17 -12.00 -0.95
CA SER A 26 12.78 -13.41 -0.74
C SER A 26 11.40 -13.76 -1.32
N LEU A 27 10.61 -12.74 -1.68
CA LEU A 27 9.29 -12.82 -2.29
C LEU A 27 9.32 -12.86 -3.82
N HIS A 28 10.51 -12.91 -4.46
CA HIS A 28 10.63 -12.97 -5.93
C HIS A 28 9.94 -14.19 -6.57
N GLU A 29 9.58 -15.20 -5.78
CA GLU A 29 8.82 -16.39 -6.20
C GLU A 29 7.31 -16.29 -5.92
N ILE A 30 6.83 -15.18 -5.33
CA ILE A 30 5.42 -15.01 -4.96
C ILE A 30 4.76 -13.95 -5.86
N ASP A 31 3.64 -14.33 -6.46
CA ASP A 31 2.86 -13.48 -7.38
C ASP A 31 2.27 -12.23 -6.70
N ASN A 32 2.12 -12.23 -5.36
CA ASN A 32 1.44 -11.21 -4.55
C ASN A 32 2.38 -10.41 -3.63
N ALA A 33 3.65 -10.24 -4.03
CA ALA A 33 4.64 -9.52 -3.23
C ALA A 33 4.19 -8.08 -2.90
N THR A 34 3.49 -7.43 -3.84
CA THR A 34 2.99 -6.06 -3.66
C THR A 34 1.92 -5.98 -2.58
N GLU A 35 0.96 -6.92 -2.58
CA GLU A 35 -0.06 -7.04 -1.53
C GLU A 35 0.55 -7.30 -0.16
N TYR A 36 1.57 -8.15 -0.09
CA TYR A 36 2.29 -8.39 1.15
C TYR A 36 2.93 -7.11 1.72
N VAL A 37 3.62 -6.34 0.87
CA VAL A 37 4.26 -5.09 1.30
C VAL A 37 3.22 -4.08 1.73
N LEU A 38 2.14 -3.90 0.95
CA LEU A 38 1.05 -3.00 1.30
C LEU A 38 0.42 -3.38 2.65
N HIS A 39 0.10 -4.65 2.85
CA HIS A 39 -0.48 -5.14 4.09
C HIS A 39 0.46 -4.95 5.29
N SER A 40 1.76 -5.19 5.12
CA SER A 40 2.78 -4.99 6.17
C SER A 40 2.93 -3.52 6.56
N LEU A 41 2.77 -2.59 5.61
CA LEU A 41 2.81 -1.16 5.86
C LEU A 41 1.52 -0.67 6.55
N CYS A 42 0.37 -1.18 6.13
CA CYS A 42 -0.93 -0.71 6.61
C CYS A 42 -1.34 -1.27 7.98
N HIS A 43 -0.82 -2.43 8.38
CA HIS A 43 -1.11 -3.10 9.65
C HIS A 43 -0.86 -2.19 10.88
N GLU A 44 -1.47 -2.53 12.03
CA GLU A 44 -1.37 -1.76 13.28
C GLU A 44 0.09 -1.49 13.72
N GLY A 45 0.96 -2.48 13.53
CA GLY A 45 2.41 -2.37 13.78
C GLY A 45 3.20 -1.51 12.77
N GLY A 46 2.55 -1.03 11.71
CA GLY A 46 3.08 -0.10 10.73
C GLY A 46 2.42 1.27 10.86
N PHE A 47 1.70 1.68 9.81
CA PHE A 47 1.03 2.96 9.72
C PHE A 47 -0.39 2.97 10.26
N ASN A 48 -0.98 1.80 10.55
CA ASN A 48 -2.33 1.66 11.10
C ASN A 48 -3.36 2.39 10.23
N LEU A 49 -3.38 2.07 8.94
CA LEU A 49 -4.32 2.61 7.96
C LEU A 49 -5.62 1.80 8.03
N SER A 50 -6.77 2.42 7.77
CA SER A 50 -8.05 1.70 7.70
C SER A 50 -8.20 1.00 6.35
N LYS A 51 -7.95 1.74 5.26
CA LYS A 51 -7.98 1.23 3.89
C LYS A 51 -6.80 1.80 3.10
N ALA A 52 -6.29 1.02 2.16
CA ALA A 52 -5.32 1.50 1.19
C ALA A 52 -5.43 0.73 -0.14
N ALA A 53 -5.26 1.42 -1.25
CA ALA A 53 -5.25 0.85 -2.59
C ALA A 53 -4.05 1.37 -3.36
N TYR A 54 -3.37 0.47 -4.06
CA TYR A 54 -2.23 0.78 -4.91
C TYR A 54 -2.54 0.47 -6.36
N PHE A 55 -2.27 1.45 -7.21
CA PHE A 55 -2.48 1.41 -8.65
C PHE A 55 -1.18 1.71 -9.38
N VAL A 56 -1.06 1.14 -10.58
CA VAL A 56 0.02 1.45 -11.53
C VAL A 56 -0.60 2.06 -12.78
N ASP A 57 -0.21 3.30 -13.06
CA ASP A 57 -0.46 4.03 -14.30
C ASP A 57 0.70 3.78 -15.26
N ASN A 58 0.39 3.18 -16.40
CA ASN A 58 1.31 2.99 -17.51
C ASN A 58 0.81 3.75 -18.74
N PRO A 59 1.39 4.94 -19.02
CA PRO A 59 0.94 5.77 -20.12
C PRO A 59 1.22 5.13 -21.48
N ASP A 60 2.22 4.27 -21.63
CA ASP A 60 2.54 3.66 -22.93
C ASP A 60 1.39 2.75 -23.41
N PHE A 61 0.72 2.07 -22.48
CA PHE A 61 -0.43 1.21 -22.76
C PHE A 61 -1.80 1.88 -22.51
N ASP A 62 -1.80 3.17 -22.16
CA ASP A 62 -3.02 3.90 -21.76
C ASP A 62 -3.81 3.15 -20.69
N CYS A 63 -3.13 2.69 -19.64
CA CYS A 63 -3.78 1.93 -18.57
C CYS A 63 -3.44 2.43 -17.17
N LEU A 64 -4.45 2.46 -16.31
CA LEU A 64 -4.39 2.56 -14.87
C LEU A 64 -4.97 1.26 -14.30
N LYS A 65 -4.11 0.42 -13.71
CA LYS A 65 -4.48 -0.89 -13.19
C LYS A 65 -4.35 -0.92 -11.68
N GLY A 66 -5.36 -1.41 -10.98
CA GLY A 66 -5.25 -1.72 -9.56
C GLY A 66 -4.38 -2.95 -9.33
N VAL A 67 -3.43 -2.85 -8.40
CA VAL A 67 -2.44 -3.89 -8.11
C VAL A 67 -2.70 -4.54 -6.77
N ALA A 68 -2.86 -3.74 -5.71
CA ALA A 68 -3.00 -4.26 -4.36
C ALA A 68 -4.01 -3.44 -3.54
N GLY A 69 -4.80 -4.13 -2.71
CA GLY A 69 -5.73 -3.49 -1.78
C GLY A 69 -5.57 -4.01 -0.37
N PHE A 70 -5.76 -3.13 0.61
CA PHE A 70 -5.78 -3.41 2.03
C PHE A 70 -7.05 -2.82 2.65
N ASN A 71 -7.71 -3.61 3.48
CA ASN A 71 -8.83 -3.20 4.32
C ASN A 71 -8.61 -3.79 5.72
N GLY A 72 -8.53 -2.94 6.74
CA GLY A 72 -8.30 -3.33 8.13
C GLY A 72 -9.38 -4.24 8.69
N ASP A 73 -10.61 -4.17 8.16
CA ASP A 73 -11.70 -5.07 8.56
C ASP A 73 -11.55 -6.48 7.97
N GLU A 74 -10.75 -6.63 6.91
CA GLU A 74 -10.41 -7.90 6.25
C GLU A 74 -8.98 -8.37 6.58
N GLU A 75 -8.33 -7.74 7.56
CA GLU A 75 -6.93 -7.95 7.91
C GLU A 75 -6.63 -9.35 8.46
N VAL A 76 -5.49 -9.92 8.05
CA VAL A 76 -4.94 -11.11 8.71
C VAL A 76 -4.27 -10.70 10.02
N GLN A 77 -4.80 -11.16 11.15
CA GLN A 77 -4.33 -10.80 12.51
C GLN A 77 -2.87 -11.18 12.85
N THR A 78 -2.09 -11.77 11.94
CA THR A 78 -0.73 -12.27 12.25
C THR A 78 0.31 -11.92 11.20
N CYS A 79 0.67 -10.63 11.07
CA CYS A 79 1.84 -10.22 10.27
C CYS A 79 3.13 -10.98 10.64
N GLU A 80 3.29 -11.43 11.88
CA GLU A 80 4.48 -12.19 12.31
C GLU A 80 4.60 -13.59 11.67
N ASN A 81 3.52 -14.14 11.09
CA ASN A 81 3.48 -15.47 10.48
C ASN A 81 3.16 -15.49 8.98
N VAL A 82 2.95 -14.34 8.33
CA VAL A 82 2.57 -14.29 6.91
C VAL A 82 3.65 -14.93 6.01
N LEU A 83 4.93 -14.69 6.28
CA LEU A 83 6.02 -15.35 5.55
C LEU A 83 6.25 -16.81 5.96
N ALA A 84 5.87 -17.17 7.19
CA ALA A 84 5.93 -18.54 7.66
C ALA A 84 4.83 -19.41 7.04
N ASN A 85 3.75 -18.78 6.53
CA ASN A 85 2.62 -19.45 5.92
C ASN A 85 2.14 -18.71 4.66
N LYS A 86 3.00 -18.71 3.64
CA LYS A 86 2.80 -18.03 2.36
C LYS A 86 1.50 -18.47 1.69
N GLU A 87 1.22 -19.78 1.66
CA GLU A 87 0.00 -20.30 1.04
C GLU A 87 -1.28 -19.77 1.71
N TYR A 88 -1.25 -19.63 3.03
CA TYR A 88 -2.39 -19.08 3.75
C TYR A 88 -2.65 -17.61 3.39
N PHE A 89 -1.59 -16.80 3.34
CA PHE A 89 -1.73 -15.39 2.94
C PHE A 89 -2.23 -15.23 1.52
N ASP A 90 -1.68 -15.99 0.58
CA ASP A 90 -2.12 -15.95 -0.82
C ASP A 90 -3.59 -16.35 -0.95
N GLN A 91 -4.03 -17.38 -0.23
CA GLN A 91 -5.43 -17.79 -0.20
C GLN A 91 -6.32 -16.71 0.43
N HIS A 92 -5.88 -16.11 1.53
CA HIS A 92 -6.61 -15.05 2.21
C HIS A 92 -6.80 -13.84 1.29
N ILE A 93 -5.73 -13.31 0.72
CA ILE A 93 -5.76 -12.14 -0.18
C ILE A 93 -6.56 -12.41 -1.46
N LYS A 94 -6.59 -13.64 -1.96
CA LYS A 94 -7.48 -14.03 -3.07
C LYS A 94 -8.95 -14.02 -2.70
N ASN A 95 -9.27 -14.20 -1.42
CA ASN A 95 -10.65 -14.20 -0.91
C ASN A 95 -11.07 -12.82 -0.36
N CYS A 96 -10.14 -11.89 -0.15
CA CYS A 96 -10.45 -10.52 0.27
C CYS A 96 -11.27 -9.77 -0.78
N ALA A 97 -12.46 -9.34 -0.40
CA ALA A 97 -13.38 -8.63 -1.27
C ALA A 97 -12.79 -7.29 -1.70
N PHE A 98 -12.20 -6.54 -0.77
CA PHE A 98 -11.61 -5.24 -1.08
C PHE A 98 -10.41 -5.36 -2.02
N SER A 99 -9.48 -6.29 -1.77
CA SER A 99 -8.32 -6.49 -2.65
C SER A 99 -8.73 -6.93 -4.05
N ASN A 100 -9.76 -7.77 -4.18
CA ASN A 100 -10.32 -8.15 -5.48
C ASN A 100 -10.93 -6.95 -6.20
N LYS A 101 -11.72 -6.13 -5.49
CA LYS A 101 -12.32 -4.91 -6.04
C LYS A 101 -11.26 -3.95 -6.57
N VAL A 102 -10.12 -3.79 -5.89
CA VAL A 102 -8.99 -2.99 -6.38
C VAL A 102 -8.42 -3.59 -7.68
N ARG A 103 -8.13 -4.90 -7.71
CA ARG A 103 -7.55 -5.58 -8.90
C ARG A 103 -8.45 -5.56 -10.13
N GLU A 104 -9.76 -5.49 -9.94
CA GLU A 104 -10.74 -5.37 -11.03
C GLU A 104 -10.72 -4.00 -11.72
N ILE A 105 -10.14 -2.98 -11.08
CA ILE A 105 -10.04 -1.64 -11.67
C ILE A 105 -9.00 -1.65 -12.78
N ASN A 106 -9.47 -1.35 -13.99
CA ASN A 106 -8.67 -1.16 -15.18
C ASN A 106 -9.26 -0.03 -16.01
N GLU A 107 -8.57 1.10 -16.06
CA GLU A 107 -9.04 2.33 -16.70
C GLU A 107 -7.98 2.94 -17.60
N SER A 108 -8.33 4.00 -18.33
CA SER A 108 -7.35 4.78 -19.11
C SER A 108 -6.31 5.44 -18.21
N SER A 109 -5.12 5.66 -18.77
CA SER A 109 -4.02 6.28 -18.04
C SER A 109 -4.40 7.68 -17.59
N ILE A 110 -4.04 8.02 -16.34
CA ILE A 110 -4.27 9.35 -15.75
C ILE A 110 -3.59 10.41 -16.61
N ARG A 111 -2.36 10.11 -17.06
CA ARG A 111 -1.52 11.02 -17.85
C ARG A 111 -1.99 11.26 -19.28
N LYS A 112 -2.84 10.36 -19.81
CA LYS A 112 -3.46 10.50 -21.13
C LYS A 112 -4.89 11.04 -21.04
N SER A 113 -5.47 11.06 -19.84
CA SER A 113 -6.79 11.62 -19.61
C SER A 113 -6.75 13.14 -19.46
N ASP A 114 -7.86 13.81 -19.75
CA ASP A 114 -8.06 15.23 -19.46
C ASP A 114 -8.37 15.50 -17.97
N LYS A 115 -8.39 14.45 -17.14
CA LYS A 115 -8.76 14.54 -15.72
C LYS A 115 -7.54 14.86 -14.86
N SER A 116 -7.77 15.61 -13.79
CA SER A 116 -6.73 15.81 -12.78
C SER A 116 -6.52 14.54 -11.94
N ILE A 117 -5.38 14.48 -11.25
CA ILE A 117 -5.10 13.40 -10.30
C ILE A 117 -6.12 13.42 -9.16
N GLU A 118 -6.52 14.60 -8.68
CA GLU A 118 -7.49 14.78 -7.61
C GLU A 118 -8.88 14.28 -8.02
N GLU A 119 -9.32 14.56 -9.25
CA GLU A 119 -10.58 14.02 -9.80
C GLU A 119 -10.54 12.49 -9.90
N THR A 120 -9.38 11.94 -10.27
CA THR A 120 -9.18 10.49 -10.36
C THR A 120 -9.21 9.86 -8.97
N VAL A 121 -8.49 10.43 -8.00
CA VAL A 121 -8.45 9.98 -6.60
C VAL A 121 -9.84 10.01 -5.99
N LYS A 122 -10.59 11.11 -6.16
CA LYS A 122 -11.95 11.23 -5.64
C LYS A 122 -12.86 10.12 -6.17
N ARG A 123 -12.85 9.89 -7.48
CA ARG A 123 -13.68 8.86 -8.12
C ARG A 123 -13.27 7.44 -7.69
N LEU A 124 -11.98 7.15 -7.61
CA LEU A 124 -11.49 5.85 -7.13
C LEU A 124 -11.83 5.63 -5.65
N ALA A 125 -11.72 6.67 -4.82
CA ALA A 125 -12.11 6.62 -3.42
C ALA A 125 -13.61 6.34 -3.26
N GLU A 126 -14.47 7.01 -4.04
CA GLU A 126 -15.91 6.74 -4.09
C GLU A 126 -16.19 5.28 -4.50
N LEU A 127 -15.52 4.79 -5.55
CA LEU A 127 -15.65 3.41 -6.00
C LEU A 127 -15.23 2.40 -4.93
N LEU A 128 -14.15 2.69 -4.19
CA LEU A 128 -13.58 1.81 -3.17
C LEU A 128 -14.15 2.03 -1.78
N GLU A 129 -15.09 2.97 -1.60
CA GLU A 129 -15.66 3.34 -0.30
C GLU A 129 -14.56 3.76 0.70
N ILE A 130 -13.64 4.60 0.24
CA ILE A 130 -12.63 5.29 1.07
C ILE A 130 -13.20 6.68 1.37
N GLU A 131 -13.50 6.99 2.63
CA GLU A 131 -14.29 8.16 3.02
C GLU A 131 -13.44 9.43 3.11
N ASP A 132 -12.26 9.34 3.72
CA ASP A 132 -11.30 10.45 3.85
C ASP A 132 -9.97 10.13 3.12
N PRO A 133 -9.97 10.16 1.77
CA PRO A 133 -8.83 9.71 0.99
C PRO A 133 -7.68 10.71 1.02
N SER A 134 -6.54 10.26 1.53
CA SER A 134 -5.22 10.81 1.22
C SER A 134 -4.61 10.06 0.04
N HIS A 135 -3.67 10.68 -0.67
CA HIS A 135 -2.98 10.02 -1.76
C HIS A 135 -1.50 10.34 -1.83
N TYR A 136 -0.75 9.43 -2.45
CA TYR A 136 0.66 9.61 -2.76
C TYR A 136 0.96 9.08 -4.16
N THR A 137 1.81 9.78 -4.88
CA THR A 137 2.29 9.33 -6.19
C THR A 137 3.78 9.06 -6.14
N LEU A 138 4.21 7.98 -6.78
CA LEU A 138 5.60 7.60 -6.93
C LEU A 138 5.96 7.38 -8.40
N THR A 139 7.16 7.79 -8.79
CA THR A 139 7.71 7.41 -10.09
C THR A 139 8.34 6.03 -9.95
N ILE A 140 7.97 5.11 -10.83
CA ILE A 140 8.46 3.73 -10.84
C ILE A 140 9.21 3.44 -12.15
N LYS A 141 9.82 2.25 -12.25
CA LYS A 141 10.61 1.86 -13.42
C LYS A 141 9.78 1.96 -14.70
N HIS A 142 10.47 2.17 -15.82
CA HIS A 142 9.88 2.24 -17.17
C HIS A 142 8.86 3.36 -17.37
N ASN A 143 9.05 4.50 -16.67
CA ASN A 143 8.16 5.67 -16.79
C ASN A 143 6.69 5.35 -16.41
N ASN A 144 6.50 4.34 -15.58
CA ASN A 144 5.22 4.07 -14.93
C ASN A 144 5.05 4.99 -13.71
N PHE A 145 3.82 5.14 -13.24
CA PHE A 145 3.49 5.93 -12.05
C PHE A 145 2.67 5.10 -11.08
N GLY A 146 3.14 5.00 -9.85
CA GLY A 146 2.37 4.41 -8.77
C GLY A 146 1.45 5.46 -8.16
N LEU A 147 0.19 5.11 -7.94
CA LEU A 147 -0.78 5.90 -7.16
C LEU A 147 -1.21 5.07 -5.96
N VAL A 148 -0.98 5.59 -4.76
CA VAL A 148 -1.52 5.03 -3.52
C VAL A 148 -2.64 5.94 -3.04
N ILE A 149 -3.81 5.37 -2.77
CA ILE A 149 -4.94 6.05 -2.11
C ILE A 149 -5.12 5.37 -0.76
N TYR A 150 -5.21 6.12 0.33
CA TYR A 150 -5.30 5.55 1.67
C TYR A 150 -6.11 6.41 2.62
N GLU A 151 -6.60 5.79 3.68
CA GLU A 151 -7.35 6.44 4.75
C GLU A 151 -6.70 6.09 6.10
N HIS A 152 -6.54 7.11 6.94
CA HIS A 152 -6.03 6.92 8.28
C HIS A 152 -7.14 6.42 9.20
N LYS A 153 -6.82 5.46 10.07
CA LYS A 153 -7.69 5.14 11.20
C LYS A 153 -7.77 6.37 12.11
N ALA A 154 -8.99 6.76 12.50
CA ALA A 154 -9.24 7.94 13.32
C ALA A 154 -8.24 8.04 14.50
N SER A 155 -7.31 8.97 14.41
CA SER A 155 -6.25 9.21 15.40
C SER A 155 -6.02 10.71 15.54
N SER A 156 -5.52 11.13 16.71
CA SER A 156 -5.38 12.55 17.09
C SER A 156 -4.47 13.32 16.13
N GLU A 157 -4.93 14.51 15.71
CA GLU A 157 -4.32 15.38 14.68
C GLU A 157 -2.83 15.74 14.91
N GLU A 158 -2.34 15.69 16.15
CA GLU A 158 -0.99 16.11 16.54
C GLU A 158 0.13 15.12 16.13
N GLU A 159 -0.21 13.88 15.78
CA GLU A 159 0.77 12.86 15.41
C GLU A 159 1.15 12.85 13.90
N ASN A 160 0.58 13.75 13.08
CA ASN A 160 0.49 13.53 11.63
C ASN A 160 1.75 13.84 10.80
N HIS A 161 2.57 14.85 11.13
CA HIS A 161 3.59 15.34 10.19
C HIS A 161 4.83 14.45 10.04
N GLU A 162 5.39 13.93 11.15
CA GLU A 162 6.53 12.99 11.06
C GLU A 162 6.07 11.62 10.52
N LYS A 163 4.89 11.16 10.94
CA LYS A 163 4.26 9.92 10.45
C LYS A 163 4.04 9.93 8.94
N GLN A 164 3.70 11.08 8.38
CA GLN A 164 3.50 11.21 6.94
C GLN A 164 4.80 10.96 6.17
N LYS A 165 5.95 11.52 6.61
CA LYS A 165 7.24 11.29 5.92
C LYS A 165 7.68 9.83 5.96
N ASP A 166 7.52 9.17 7.11
CA ASP A 166 7.83 7.76 7.24
C ASP A 166 6.89 6.91 6.37
N LEU A 167 5.60 7.25 6.31
CA LEU A 167 4.62 6.59 5.44
C LEU A 167 5.04 6.68 3.98
N LEU A 168 5.42 7.87 3.51
CA LEU A 168 5.88 8.05 2.13
C LEU A 168 7.12 7.20 1.83
N THR A 169 8.06 7.14 2.78
CA THR A 169 9.27 6.31 2.66
C THR A 169 8.92 4.83 2.57
N GLY A 170 7.93 4.38 3.36
CA GLY A 170 7.44 3.02 3.30
C GLY A 170 6.72 2.68 2.01
N LEU A 171 5.80 3.55 1.57
CA LEU A 171 5.06 3.37 0.32
C LEU A 171 5.99 3.34 -0.90
N ALA A 172 7.14 4.03 -0.86
CA ALA A 172 8.14 3.94 -1.92
C ALA A 172 8.69 2.51 -2.12
N LEU A 173 8.60 1.62 -1.11
CA LEU A 173 9.00 0.21 -1.24
C LEU A 173 8.13 -0.56 -2.24
N LEU A 174 6.89 -0.13 -2.46
CA LEU A 174 6.00 -0.70 -3.49
C LEU A 174 6.60 -0.56 -4.89
N GLY A 175 7.40 0.49 -5.14
CA GLY A 175 8.09 0.69 -6.41
C GLY A 175 9.21 -0.32 -6.72
N PHE A 176 9.61 -1.12 -5.73
CA PHE A 176 10.58 -2.20 -5.90
C PHE A 176 9.92 -3.57 -6.09
N CYS A 177 8.60 -3.66 -5.90
CA CYS A 177 7.86 -4.90 -6.12
C CYS A 177 7.74 -5.19 -7.63
N PRO A 178 7.73 -6.46 -8.04
CA PRO A 178 7.42 -6.83 -9.41
C PRO A 178 6.01 -6.36 -9.77
N ILE A 179 5.85 -5.86 -10.99
CA ILE A 179 4.56 -5.46 -11.55
C ILE A 179 4.09 -6.60 -12.45
N SER A 180 3.01 -7.27 -12.06
CA SER A 180 2.41 -8.42 -12.76
C SER A 180 1.13 -8.08 -13.54
#